data_AF-A0A239G4H7-F1
#
_entry.id   AF-A0A239G4H7-F1
#
_cell.length_a   1.000
_cell.length_b   1.000
_cell.length_c   1.000
_cell.angle_alpha   90.00
_cell.angle_beta   90.00
_cell.angle_gamma   90.00
#
_symmetry.space_group_name_H-M   'P 1'
#
loop_
_entity.id
_entity.type
_entity.pdbx_description
1 polymer ?
#
loop_
_entity_poly.entity_id
_entity_poly.type
_entity_poly.pdbx_seq_one_letter_code
_entity_poly.pdbx_strand_id
1 'polypeptide(L)'
;MNPTCSPQELKTLFLFEKLDDDQLDKLCREGHVEIIEPGPVFTEGEPATCFYVLIEGALVLSKLSSGEDLVISRTSQRGVYAGAWQAYLRERVPQTYPSSMRVTETSRFFVLDADCFAEIIEEWFPMALHLLEGLFVGTLNTKQIIDQRERLLALGSLSAGLTHELNNPAAAAVRATSALRDRVAHMRQKLRMIANGSLDRGSLTSLVGLQEEAVELVAKAPKLTPLEASDLEDELGDWFDDHDIAGGWDLAPTFVQAGLDVAWLEKVDSTVDDPAMLEGAIRWLNYTVETELLMNEIADSTTRVSTLVGAAKQYSQMDRAPYQTVDVRELLDSTLVMLGRKIGDVEVVKDYDAAVPPIPAYAAELNQVWTNLIDNAVQAMDGEGALTVRTRRDHDQVQIEICDTGPGVPDDISSRIFEPFFTTKPVGEGTGLGLDISWRIIVKKHQGDLSVRSVPGDTRFIVRLPIQPATQEEQ
;
A
#
# COMPACT_ATOMS: atom_id res chain seq x y z
N MET A 1 -0.07 -5.36 61.17
CA MET A 1 0.43 -6.75 61.23
C MET A 1 0.52 -7.20 59.78
N ASN A 2 1.72 -7.46 59.25
CA ASN A 2 1.81 -7.99 57.89
C ASN A 2 1.12 -9.35 57.86
N PRO A 3 0.24 -9.62 56.89
CA PRO A 3 -0.38 -10.93 56.76
C PRO A 3 0.70 -12.01 56.63
N THR A 4 0.55 -13.09 57.38
CA THR A 4 1.53 -14.17 57.42
C THR A 4 1.36 -15.05 56.20
N CYS A 5 2.45 -15.37 55.49
CA CYS A 5 2.40 -16.32 54.39
C CYS A 5 2.03 -17.72 54.91
N SER A 6 1.08 -18.39 54.25
CA SER A 6 0.63 -19.74 54.59
C SER A 6 0.91 -20.69 53.43
N PRO A 7 1.74 -21.74 53.61
CA PRO A 7 1.98 -22.76 52.59
C PRO A 7 0.68 -23.41 52.08
N GLN A 8 -0.28 -23.64 52.98
CA GLN A 8 -1.60 -24.17 52.64
C GLN A 8 -2.39 -23.22 51.74
N GLU A 9 -2.25 -21.91 51.96
CA GLU A 9 -2.88 -20.90 51.12
C GLU A 9 -2.23 -20.84 49.73
N LEU A 10 -0.89 -20.83 49.67
CA LEU A 10 -0.17 -20.85 48.39
C LEU A 10 -0.52 -22.08 47.55
N LYS A 11 -0.66 -23.25 48.17
CA LYS A 11 -1.07 -24.50 47.50
C LYS A 11 -2.44 -24.41 46.81
N THR A 12 -3.28 -23.44 47.19
CA THR A 12 -4.58 -23.20 46.51
C THR A 12 -4.45 -22.40 45.22
N LEU A 13 -3.30 -21.77 44.96
CA LEU A 13 -3.04 -21.00 43.75
C LEU A 13 -2.56 -21.94 42.65
N PHE A 14 -3.15 -21.86 41.45
CA PHE A 14 -2.85 -22.80 40.35
C PHE A 14 -1.36 -22.86 39.99
N LEU A 15 -0.62 -21.76 40.19
CA LEU A 15 0.82 -21.69 39.92
C LEU A 15 1.63 -22.58 40.86
N PHE A 16 1.15 -22.82 42.09
CA PHE A 16 1.87 -23.50 43.16
C PHE A 16 1.21 -24.82 43.59
N GLU A 17 0.07 -25.20 42.99
CA GLU A 17 -0.72 -26.37 43.41
C GLU A 17 0.02 -27.71 43.35
N LYS A 18 1.08 -27.80 42.52
CA LYS A 18 1.90 -28.99 42.31
C LYS A 18 3.22 -28.97 43.07
N LEU A 19 3.53 -27.89 43.79
CA LEU A 19 4.74 -27.80 44.59
C LEU A 19 4.60 -28.67 45.83
N ASP A 20 5.72 -29.27 46.23
CA ASP A 20 5.80 -29.99 47.50
C ASP A 20 5.86 -29.04 48.70
N ASP A 21 5.76 -29.60 49.90
CA ASP A 21 5.66 -28.79 51.11
C ASP A 21 6.97 -28.03 51.41
N ASP A 22 8.14 -28.60 51.06
CA ASP A 22 9.44 -27.92 51.23
C ASP A 22 9.59 -26.73 50.27
N GLN A 23 9.10 -26.86 49.04
CA GLN A 23 9.05 -25.80 48.04
C GLN A 23 8.11 -24.66 48.47
N LEU A 24 6.92 -24.99 49.00
CA LEU A 24 5.97 -23.99 49.50
C LEU A 24 6.52 -23.26 50.75
N ASP A 25 7.22 -23.97 51.63
CA ASP A 25 7.91 -23.38 52.79
C ASP A 25 9.05 -22.45 52.35
N LYS A 26 9.80 -22.81 51.30
CA LYS A 26 10.79 -21.92 50.68
C LYS A 26 10.12 -20.65 50.14
N LEU A 27 9.01 -20.75 49.40
CA LEU A 27 8.29 -19.57 48.93
C LEU A 27 7.85 -18.65 50.08
N CYS A 28 7.31 -19.20 51.16
CA CYS A 28 6.91 -18.37 52.30
C CYS A 28 8.08 -17.78 53.09
N ARG A 29 9.28 -18.35 53.00
CA ARG A 29 10.50 -17.80 53.61
C ARG A 29 11.09 -16.65 52.79
N GLU A 30 11.13 -16.81 51.47
CA GLU A 30 11.76 -15.84 50.57
C GLU A 30 10.79 -14.75 50.08
N GLY A 31 9.49 -15.03 50.08
CA GLY A 31 8.43 -14.11 49.72
C GLY A 31 7.65 -13.61 50.92
N HIS A 32 6.67 -12.75 50.65
CA HIS A 32 5.77 -12.24 51.69
C HIS A 32 4.39 -11.95 51.11
N VAL A 33 3.42 -11.75 51.99
CA VAL A 33 2.07 -11.32 51.59
C VAL A 33 1.95 -9.81 51.80
N GLU A 34 1.52 -9.13 50.76
CA GLU A 34 1.33 -7.68 50.74
C GLU A 34 -0.14 -7.34 50.46
N ILE A 35 -0.65 -6.30 51.15
CA ILE A 35 -1.98 -5.75 50.90
C ILE A 35 -1.77 -4.41 50.21
N ILE A 36 -2.30 -4.27 49.01
CA ILE A 36 -2.13 -3.11 48.16
C ILE A 36 -3.49 -2.41 48.04
N GLU A 37 -3.54 -1.14 48.42
CA GLU A 37 -4.73 -0.29 48.29
C GLU A 37 -4.97 0.11 46.82
N PRO A 38 -6.22 0.46 46.43
CA PRO A 38 -6.56 0.85 45.06
C PRO A 38 -5.61 1.92 44.50
N GLY A 39 -4.99 1.64 43.34
CA GLY A 39 -3.98 2.52 42.77
C GLY A 39 -2.95 1.80 41.88
N PRO A 40 -2.00 2.55 41.31
CA PRO A 40 -0.88 1.98 40.55
C PRO A 40 0.05 1.19 41.45
N VAL A 41 0.57 0.06 40.95
CA VAL A 41 1.53 -0.81 41.64
C VAL A 41 2.92 -0.68 41.03
N PHE A 42 3.01 -0.75 39.70
CA PHE A 42 4.24 -0.48 38.94
C PHE A 42 3.91 0.02 37.54
N THR A 43 4.88 0.69 36.91
CA THR A 43 4.74 1.25 35.56
C THR A 43 5.61 0.48 34.57
N GLU A 44 5.11 0.32 33.34
CA GLU A 44 5.90 -0.21 32.23
C GLU A 44 7.24 0.54 32.09
N GLY A 45 8.31 -0.21 31.83
CA GLY A 45 9.64 0.35 31.61
C GLY A 45 10.43 0.65 32.89
N GLU A 46 9.78 0.68 34.05
CA GLU A 46 10.50 0.70 35.33
C GLU A 46 11.24 -0.63 35.57
N PRO A 47 12.34 -0.63 36.36
CA PRO A 47 13.03 -1.87 36.72
C PRO A 47 12.08 -2.89 37.33
N ALA A 48 12.05 -4.10 36.77
CA ALA A 48 11.17 -5.16 37.23
C ALA A 48 11.74 -5.84 38.49
N THR A 49 11.44 -5.32 39.66
CA THR A 49 11.99 -5.81 40.94
C THR A 49 11.19 -6.91 41.60
N CYS A 50 9.89 -7.01 41.32
CA CYS A 50 9.00 -7.91 42.05
C CYS A 50 8.10 -8.74 41.12
N PHE A 51 7.90 -10.00 41.48
CA PHE A 51 6.91 -10.91 40.93
C PHE A 51 5.70 -10.97 41.85
N TYR A 52 4.50 -10.75 41.30
CA TYR A 52 3.26 -10.66 42.06
C TYR A 52 2.32 -11.79 41.67
N VAL A 53 1.68 -12.42 42.65
CA VAL A 53 0.61 -13.41 42.46
C VAL A 53 -0.61 -12.99 43.25
N LEU A 54 -1.73 -12.78 42.57
CA LEU A 54 -2.99 -12.36 43.18
C LEU A 54 -3.56 -13.47 44.07
N ILE A 55 -3.73 -13.19 45.35
CA ILE A 55 -4.42 -14.06 46.30
C ILE A 55 -5.90 -13.69 46.34
N GLU A 56 -6.21 -12.41 46.47
CA GLU A 56 -7.58 -11.90 46.62
C GLU A 56 -7.66 -10.45 46.12
N GLY A 57 -8.76 -10.06 45.49
CA GLY A 57 -8.96 -8.72 44.92
C GLY A 57 -8.99 -8.72 43.38
N ALA A 58 -8.64 -7.59 42.78
CA ALA A 58 -8.69 -7.40 41.33
C ALA A 58 -7.59 -6.46 40.81
N LEU A 59 -7.00 -6.85 39.67
CA LEU A 59 -5.94 -6.10 39.01
C LEU A 59 -6.28 -5.77 37.57
N VAL A 60 -5.63 -4.72 37.07
CA VAL A 60 -5.66 -4.27 35.69
C VAL A 60 -4.21 -4.15 35.22
N LEU A 61 -3.87 -4.86 34.15
CA LEU A 61 -2.62 -4.68 33.42
C LEU A 61 -2.85 -3.73 32.26
N SER A 62 -1.93 -2.80 32.05
CA SER A 62 -1.99 -1.82 30.98
C SER A 62 -0.63 -1.59 30.34
N LYS A 63 -0.58 -1.03 29.12
CA LYS A 63 0.64 -0.77 28.38
C LYS A 63 0.65 0.65 27.88
N LEU A 64 1.74 1.38 28.07
CA LEU A 64 1.90 2.72 27.52
C LEU A 64 2.15 2.61 26.02
N SER A 65 1.15 2.98 25.22
CA SER A 65 1.24 3.03 23.77
C SER A 65 0.85 4.42 23.30
N SER A 66 1.74 5.09 22.57
CA SER A 66 1.48 6.43 22.01
C SER A 66 1.08 7.51 23.02
N GLY A 67 1.50 7.37 24.29
CA GLY A 67 1.17 8.31 25.36
C GLY A 67 -0.13 7.99 26.13
N GLU A 68 -0.83 6.91 25.79
CA GLU A 68 -2.03 6.42 26.47
C GLU A 68 -1.79 5.06 27.13
N ASP A 69 -2.44 4.80 28.27
CA ASP A 69 -2.32 3.56 29.03
C ASP A 69 -3.37 2.53 28.58
N LEU A 70 -3.00 1.67 27.64
CA LEU A 70 -3.86 0.66 27.01
C LEU A 70 -4.10 -0.53 27.96
N VAL A 71 -5.32 -0.71 28.45
CA VAL A 71 -5.67 -1.88 29.28
C VAL A 71 -5.52 -3.18 28.49
N ILE A 72 -4.57 -4.02 28.89
CA ILE A 72 -4.30 -5.35 28.33
C ILE A 72 -5.30 -6.37 28.88
N SER A 73 -5.55 -6.31 30.19
CA SER A 73 -6.39 -7.29 30.88
C SER A 73 -6.91 -6.73 32.20
N ARG A 74 -8.14 -7.08 32.56
CA ARG A 74 -8.72 -6.87 33.90
C ARG A 74 -9.17 -8.23 34.42
N THR A 75 -8.73 -8.59 35.62
CA THR A 75 -9.09 -9.88 36.21
C THR A 75 -9.08 -9.83 37.73
N SER A 76 -10.01 -10.57 38.33
CA SER A 76 -10.06 -10.89 39.75
C SER A 76 -9.78 -12.38 40.00
N GLN A 77 -9.26 -13.08 39.00
CA GLN A 77 -8.98 -14.51 39.10
C GLN A 77 -7.80 -14.74 40.04
N ARG A 78 -8.07 -15.45 41.13
CA ARG A 78 -7.07 -15.90 42.09
C ARG A 78 -5.97 -16.73 41.40
N GLY A 79 -4.72 -16.45 41.75
CA GLY A 79 -3.51 -17.08 41.21
C GLY A 79 -2.93 -16.39 39.97
N VAL A 80 -3.62 -15.41 39.36
CA VAL A 80 -3.05 -14.63 38.25
C VAL A 80 -1.79 -13.92 38.71
N TYR A 81 -0.79 -13.88 37.85
CA TYR A 81 0.52 -13.31 38.15
C TYR A 81 0.89 -12.15 37.21
N ALA A 82 1.79 -11.29 37.67
CA ALA A 82 2.31 -10.15 36.94
C ALA A 82 3.71 -9.76 37.45
N GLY A 83 4.31 -8.75 36.82
CA GLY A 83 5.59 -8.19 37.26
C GLY A 83 6.80 -8.88 36.64
N ALA A 84 7.81 -9.16 37.45
CA ALA A 84 9.14 -9.66 37.04
C ALA A 84 9.16 -11.15 36.63
N TRP A 85 8.12 -11.64 35.96
CA TRP A 85 8.03 -13.06 35.57
C TRP A 85 9.06 -13.49 34.51
N GLN A 86 9.75 -12.54 33.86
CA GLN A 86 10.84 -12.80 32.91
C GLN A 86 12.25 -12.74 33.53
N ALA A 87 12.36 -12.59 34.85
CA ALA A 87 13.67 -12.40 35.52
C ALA A 87 14.67 -13.53 35.24
N TYR A 88 14.17 -14.76 35.04
CA TYR A 88 14.97 -15.93 34.68
C TYR A 88 15.77 -15.76 33.36
N LEU A 89 15.33 -14.88 32.47
CA LEU A 89 16.01 -14.58 31.20
C LEU A 89 17.23 -13.66 31.37
N ARG A 90 17.44 -13.04 32.54
CA ARG A 90 18.58 -12.16 32.86
C ARG A 90 18.94 -11.20 31.70
N GLU A 91 20.20 -11.12 31.30
CA GLU A 91 20.71 -10.19 30.26
C GLU A 91 20.14 -10.42 28.84
N ARG A 92 19.37 -11.49 28.60
CA ARG A 92 18.81 -11.79 27.26
C ARG A 92 17.62 -10.89 26.91
N VAL A 93 16.98 -10.28 27.90
CA VAL A 93 15.88 -9.32 27.72
C VAL A 93 16.04 -8.14 28.67
N PRO A 94 15.52 -6.95 28.33
CA PRO A 94 15.46 -5.83 29.26
C PRO A 94 14.71 -6.22 30.55
N GLN A 95 15.34 -6.00 31.71
CA GLN A 95 14.79 -6.33 33.03
C GLN A 95 13.87 -5.20 33.53
N THR A 96 12.85 -4.91 32.75
CA THR A 96 11.85 -3.86 32.99
C THR A 96 10.45 -4.43 32.98
N TYR A 97 9.50 -3.82 33.69
CA TYR A 97 8.12 -4.29 33.65
C TYR A 97 7.57 -4.20 32.22
N PRO A 98 7.04 -5.29 31.64
CA PRO A 98 6.59 -5.33 30.24
C PRO A 98 5.22 -4.65 30.02
N SER A 99 4.58 -4.26 31.12
CA SER A 99 3.27 -3.61 31.24
C SER A 99 3.21 -2.88 32.59
N SER A 100 2.34 -1.89 32.73
CA SER A 100 1.93 -1.31 34.01
C SER A 100 0.91 -2.21 34.72
N MET A 101 0.80 -2.11 36.04
CA MET A 101 -0.24 -2.77 36.83
C MET A 101 -0.86 -1.77 37.80
N ARG A 102 -2.20 -1.80 37.89
CA ARG A 102 -2.96 -1.13 38.95
C ARG A 102 -3.99 -2.07 39.56
N VAL A 103 -4.35 -1.83 40.81
CA VAL A 103 -5.41 -2.56 41.52
C VAL A 103 -6.64 -1.69 41.66
N THR A 104 -7.82 -2.28 41.46
CA THR A 104 -9.11 -1.54 41.48
C THR A 104 -9.81 -1.56 42.84
N GLU A 105 -9.41 -2.50 43.69
CA GLU A 105 -9.89 -2.68 45.05
C GLU A 105 -8.71 -3.09 45.94
N THR A 106 -8.85 -2.97 47.27
CA THR A 106 -7.83 -3.43 48.21
C THR A 106 -7.56 -4.91 47.96
N SER A 107 -6.36 -5.23 47.49
CA SER A 107 -6.00 -6.55 46.94
C SER A 107 -4.82 -7.14 47.70
N ARG A 108 -4.84 -8.46 47.91
CA ARG A 108 -3.79 -9.22 48.59
C ARG A 108 -2.97 -9.99 47.57
N PHE A 109 -1.64 -9.83 47.63
CA PHE A 109 -0.70 -10.52 46.75
C PHE A 109 0.30 -11.33 47.55
N PHE A 110 0.73 -12.46 46.99
CA PHE A 110 2.04 -13.02 47.31
C PHE A 110 3.09 -12.33 46.43
N VAL A 111 4.14 -11.82 47.04
CA VAL A 111 5.20 -11.04 46.39
C VAL A 111 6.55 -11.71 46.61
N LEU A 112 7.30 -11.85 45.53
CA LEU A 112 8.65 -12.41 45.52
C LEU A 112 9.60 -11.45 44.80
N ASP A 113 10.82 -11.31 45.30
CA ASP A 113 11.87 -10.56 44.62
C ASP A 113 12.24 -11.21 43.26
N ALA A 114 12.55 -10.40 42.26
CA ALA A 114 12.85 -10.85 40.91
C ALA A 114 14.07 -11.80 40.84
N ASP A 115 15.14 -11.50 41.59
CA ASP A 115 16.34 -12.33 41.61
C ASP A 115 16.04 -13.67 42.31
N CYS A 116 15.30 -13.63 43.42
CA CYS A 116 14.87 -14.83 44.11
C CYS A 116 13.96 -15.70 43.23
N PHE A 117 13.02 -15.09 42.52
CA PHE A 117 12.17 -15.80 41.55
C PHE A 117 13.01 -16.47 40.46
N ALA A 118 13.98 -15.76 39.88
CA ALA A 118 14.86 -16.29 38.86
C ALA A 118 15.65 -17.51 39.37
N GLU A 119 16.22 -17.42 40.58
CA GLU A 119 16.96 -18.52 41.21
C GLU A 119 16.06 -19.74 41.48
N ILE A 120 14.85 -19.52 41.99
CA ILE A 120 13.89 -20.61 42.26
C ILE A 120 13.50 -21.33 40.97
N ILE A 121 13.19 -20.60 39.89
CA ILE A 121 12.82 -21.21 38.61
C ILE A 121 13.99 -21.97 37.99
N GLU A 122 15.21 -21.44 38.07
CA GLU A 122 16.43 -22.09 37.58
C GLU A 122 16.73 -23.38 38.35
N GLU A 123 16.56 -23.37 39.67
CA GLU A 123 16.79 -24.54 40.54
C GLU A 123 15.73 -25.63 40.34
N TRP A 124 14.45 -25.26 40.27
CA TRP A 124 13.35 -26.23 40.24
C TRP A 124 13.04 -26.76 38.84
N PHE A 125 13.27 -25.96 37.79
CA PHE A 125 12.83 -26.28 36.42
C PHE A 125 13.92 -26.09 35.34
N PRO A 126 15.17 -26.58 35.54
CA PRO A 126 16.30 -26.25 34.66
C PRO A 126 16.10 -26.71 33.20
N MET A 127 15.50 -27.88 32.98
CA MET A 127 15.25 -28.39 31.62
C MET A 127 14.14 -27.61 30.91
N ALA A 128 13.04 -27.29 31.60
CA ALA A 128 11.94 -26.52 31.02
C ALA A 128 12.40 -25.11 30.68
N LEU A 129 13.25 -24.52 31.54
CA LEU A 129 13.87 -23.23 31.32
C LEU A 129 14.69 -23.20 30.01
N HIS A 130 15.58 -24.18 29.81
CA HIS A 130 16.39 -24.28 28.59
C HIS A 130 15.55 -24.44 27.31
N LEU A 131 14.43 -25.18 27.36
CA LEU A 131 13.53 -25.32 26.22
C LEU A 131 12.78 -24.02 25.90
N LEU A 132 12.30 -23.32 26.93
CA LEU A 132 11.66 -22.02 26.78
C LEU A 132 12.63 -20.98 26.24
N GLU A 133 13.87 -20.96 26.72
CA GLU A 133 14.94 -20.10 26.19
C GLU A 133 15.17 -20.32 24.69
N GLY A 134 15.30 -21.59 24.27
CA GLY A 134 15.47 -21.93 22.86
C GLY A 134 14.29 -21.48 21.99
N LEU A 135 13.06 -21.65 22.48
CA LEU A 135 11.85 -21.19 21.79
C LEU A 135 11.76 -19.66 21.71
N PHE A 136 12.07 -18.94 22.78
CA PHE A 136 12.05 -17.48 22.80
C PHE A 136 13.07 -16.87 21.83
N VAL A 137 14.33 -17.32 21.91
CA VAL A 137 15.41 -16.85 21.03
C VAL A 137 15.14 -17.25 19.58
N GLY A 138 14.68 -18.49 19.35
CA GLY A 138 14.31 -18.97 18.04
C GLY A 138 13.19 -18.14 17.40
N THR A 139 12.13 -17.85 18.13
CA THR A 139 10.96 -17.11 17.62
C THR A 139 11.31 -15.66 17.26
N LEU A 140 12.12 -14.99 18.10
CA LEU A 140 12.59 -13.63 17.82
C LEU A 140 13.46 -13.58 16.56
N ASN A 141 14.41 -14.50 16.44
CA ASN A 141 15.29 -14.58 15.26
C ASN A 141 14.52 -14.94 14.00
N THR A 142 13.64 -15.95 14.05
CA THR A 142 12.82 -16.35 12.91
C THR A 142 11.92 -15.22 12.44
N LYS A 143 11.29 -14.47 13.37
CA LYS A 143 10.46 -13.31 13.03
C LYS A 143 11.26 -12.21 12.33
N GLN A 144 12.44 -11.86 12.86
CA GLN A 144 13.31 -10.86 12.22
C GLN A 144 13.78 -11.29 10.82
N ILE A 145 14.13 -12.57 10.64
CA ILE A 145 14.58 -13.11 9.36
C ILE A 145 13.44 -13.11 8.34
N ILE A 146 12.22 -13.51 8.73
CA ILE A 146 11.04 -13.50 7.85
C ILE A 146 10.71 -12.06 7.46
N ASP A 147 10.61 -11.14 8.43
CA ASP A 147 10.30 -9.73 8.17
C ASP A 147 11.34 -9.10 7.21
N GLN A 148 12.64 -9.39 7.37
CA GLN A 148 13.67 -8.91 6.45
C GLN A 148 13.55 -9.53 5.05
N ARG A 149 13.26 -10.83 4.96
CA ARG A 149 13.19 -11.53 3.68
C ARG A 149 11.95 -11.12 2.88
N GLU A 150 10.82 -10.91 3.53
CA GLU A 150 9.61 -10.39 2.89
C GLU A 150 9.78 -8.96 2.40
N ARG A 151 10.44 -8.09 3.18
CA ARG A 151 10.81 -6.74 2.73
C ARG A 151 11.64 -6.80 1.45
N LEU A 152 12.65 -7.66 1.42
CA LEU A 152 13.52 -7.82 0.24
C LEU A 152 12.77 -8.38 -0.97
N LEU A 153 11.81 -9.28 -0.79
CA LEU A 153 10.98 -9.82 -1.88
C LEU A 153 9.99 -8.78 -2.41
N ALA A 154 9.35 -8.00 -1.53
CA ALA A 154 8.47 -6.90 -1.92
C ALA A 154 9.24 -5.83 -2.71
N LEU A 155 10.39 -5.38 -2.19
CA LEU A 155 11.31 -4.46 -2.88
C LEU A 155 11.84 -5.04 -4.20
N GLY A 156 12.18 -6.33 -4.24
CA GLY A 156 12.70 -7.01 -5.42
C GLY A 156 11.68 -7.11 -6.55
N SER A 157 10.43 -7.48 -6.24
CA SER A 157 9.36 -7.58 -7.25
C SER A 157 8.96 -6.20 -7.78
N LEU A 158 8.85 -5.20 -6.91
CA LEU A 158 8.49 -3.82 -7.28
C LEU A 158 9.60 -3.15 -8.09
N SER A 159 10.88 -3.33 -7.71
CA SER A 159 12.01 -2.74 -8.43
C SER A 159 12.16 -3.31 -9.84
N ALA A 160 11.96 -4.61 -10.02
CA ALA A 160 11.96 -5.25 -11.33
C ALA A 160 10.79 -4.79 -12.21
N GLY A 161 9.57 -4.70 -11.63
CA GLY A 161 8.39 -4.16 -12.31
C GLY A 161 8.57 -2.70 -12.73
N LEU A 162 8.99 -1.85 -11.79
CA LEU A 162 9.25 -0.42 -12.02
C LEU A 162 10.32 -0.18 -13.08
N THR A 163 11.42 -0.95 -13.06
CA THR A 163 12.49 -0.79 -14.06
C THR A 163 11.96 -1.05 -15.47
N HIS A 164 11.13 -2.08 -15.63
CA HIS A 164 10.50 -2.35 -16.92
C HIS A 164 9.45 -1.28 -17.29
N GLU A 165 8.66 -0.80 -16.32
CA GLU A 165 7.67 0.25 -16.56
C GLU A 165 8.28 1.61 -16.87
N LEU A 166 9.46 1.93 -16.34
CA LEU A 166 10.21 3.14 -16.68
C LEU A 166 10.87 3.03 -18.05
N ASN A 167 11.42 1.85 -18.38
CA ASN A 167 12.09 1.64 -19.66
C ASN A 167 11.14 1.75 -20.86
N ASN A 168 9.87 1.36 -20.71
CA ASN A 168 8.88 1.45 -21.79
C ASN A 168 8.65 2.88 -22.33
N PRO A 169 8.16 3.85 -21.52
CA PRO A 169 7.97 5.22 -21.96
C PRO A 169 9.30 5.91 -22.28
N ALA A 170 10.39 5.59 -21.57
CA ALA A 170 11.71 6.12 -21.90
C ALA A 170 12.15 5.69 -23.32
N ALA A 171 11.97 4.42 -23.68
CA ALA A 171 12.28 3.93 -25.01
C ALA A 171 11.37 4.54 -26.10
N ALA A 172 10.07 4.75 -25.79
CA ALA A 172 9.14 5.45 -26.67
C ALA A 172 9.58 6.90 -26.92
N ALA A 173 9.89 7.65 -25.86
CA ALA A 173 10.40 9.02 -25.96
C ALA A 173 11.69 9.10 -26.80
N VAL A 174 12.62 8.15 -26.61
CA VAL A 174 13.87 8.08 -27.40
C VAL A 174 13.58 7.81 -28.88
N ARG A 175 12.67 6.89 -29.19
CA ARG A 175 12.26 6.61 -30.59
C ARG A 175 11.59 7.82 -31.23
N ALA A 176 10.62 8.42 -30.56
CA ALA A 176 9.91 9.61 -31.03
C ALA A 176 10.87 10.79 -31.26
N THR A 177 11.85 10.98 -30.36
CA THR A 177 12.90 12.01 -30.54
C THR A 177 13.77 11.73 -31.76
N SER A 178 14.09 10.47 -32.05
CA SER A 178 14.85 10.10 -33.25
C SER A 178 14.06 10.39 -34.52
N ALA A 179 12.78 9.99 -34.57
CA ALA A 179 11.90 10.25 -35.70
C ALA A 179 11.70 11.76 -35.94
N LEU A 180 11.52 12.53 -34.87
CA LEU A 180 11.41 13.99 -34.91
C LEU A 180 12.67 14.63 -35.52
N ARG A 181 13.86 14.14 -35.16
CA ARG A 181 15.13 14.63 -35.70
C ARG A 181 15.22 14.43 -37.22
N ASP A 182 14.78 13.26 -37.71
CA ASP A 182 14.75 12.96 -39.14
C ASP A 182 13.72 13.84 -39.88
N ARG A 183 12.55 14.07 -39.27
CA ARG A 183 11.49 14.93 -39.82
C ARG A 183 11.92 16.38 -39.95
N VAL A 184 12.54 16.92 -38.89
CA VAL A 184 13.09 18.29 -38.90
C VAL A 184 14.20 18.44 -39.95
N ALA A 185 15.01 17.41 -40.16
CA ALA A 185 16.03 17.42 -41.23
C ALA A 185 15.40 17.49 -42.63
N HIS A 186 14.32 16.74 -42.88
CA HIS A 186 13.59 16.74 -44.16
C HIS A 186 12.85 18.07 -44.42
N MET A 187 12.27 18.68 -43.38
CA MET A 187 11.60 19.98 -43.49
C MET A 187 12.54 21.08 -44.01
N ARG A 188 13.82 21.06 -43.60
CA ARG A 188 14.86 22.00 -44.09
C ARG A 188 15.12 21.87 -45.59
N GLN A 189 14.94 20.68 -46.14
CA GLN A 189 15.13 20.44 -47.57
C GLN A 189 13.96 21.00 -48.40
N LYS A 190 12.74 21.04 -47.84
CA LYS A 190 11.56 21.60 -48.51
C LYS A 190 11.47 23.13 -48.42
N LEU A 191 12.06 23.77 -47.40
CA LEU A 191 12.24 25.23 -47.39
C LEU A 191 13.03 25.75 -48.60
N ARG A 192 13.91 24.91 -49.19
CA ARG A 192 14.57 25.23 -50.47
C ARG A 192 13.60 25.22 -51.66
N MET A 193 12.52 24.44 -51.63
CA MET A 193 11.50 24.45 -52.69
C MET A 193 10.71 25.77 -52.68
N ILE A 194 10.33 26.24 -51.48
CA ILE A 194 9.70 27.56 -51.31
C ILE A 194 10.64 28.67 -51.81
N ALA A 195 11.93 28.60 -51.47
CA ALA A 195 12.94 29.56 -51.93
C ALA A 195 13.14 29.59 -53.45
N ASN A 196 12.76 28.53 -54.16
CA ASN A 196 12.84 28.44 -55.63
C ASN A 196 11.60 29.03 -56.34
N GLY A 197 10.64 29.61 -55.60
CA GLY A 197 9.52 30.37 -56.17
C GLY A 197 8.33 29.53 -56.65
N SER A 198 8.17 28.30 -56.14
CA SER A 198 7.10 27.38 -56.54
C SER A 198 5.71 27.73 -56.00
N LEU A 199 5.61 28.65 -55.04
CA LEU A 199 4.36 29.08 -54.40
C LEU A 199 4.28 30.60 -54.42
N ASP A 200 3.10 31.14 -54.72
CA ASP A 200 2.85 32.57 -54.62
C ASP A 200 2.64 32.98 -53.14
N ARG A 201 2.65 34.30 -52.88
CA ARG A 201 2.54 34.82 -51.50
C ARG A 201 1.17 34.54 -50.88
N GLY A 202 0.09 34.55 -51.68
CA GLY A 202 -1.27 34.34 -51.21
C GLY A 202 -1.50 32.92 -50.74
N SER A 203 -1.15 31.93 -51.58
CA SER A 203 -1.29 30.51 -51.23
C SER A 203 -0.40 30.12 -50.04
N LEU A 204 0.81 30.67 -49.97
CA LEU A 204 1.71 30.41 -48.84
C LEU A 204 1.15 30.96 -47.52
N THR A 205 0.52 32.13 -47.53
CA THR A 205 -0.11 32.69 -46.31
C THR A 205 -1.30 31.84 -45.86
N SER A 206 -2.11 31.35 -46.81
CA SER A 206 -3.29 30.55 -46.50
C SER A 206 -2.93 29.15 -45.99
N LEU A 207 -1.91 28.52 -46.58
CA LEU A 207 -1.40 27.23 -46.11
C LEU A 207 -0.75 27.31 -44.72
N VAL A 208 -0.08 28.42 -44.38
CA VAL A 208 0.39 28.64 -42.99
C VAL A 208 -0.80 28.76 -42.04
N GLY A 209 -1.90 29.40 -42.45
CA GLY A 209 -3.12 29.46 -41.64
C GLY A 209 -3.74 28.07 -41.40
N LEU A 210 -3.80 27.23 -42.44
CA LEU A 210 -4.23 25.82 -42.31
C LEU A 210 -3.29 25.00 -41.44
N GLN A 211 -1.99 25.29 -41.49
CA GLN A 211 -1.00 24.67 -40.62
C GLN A 211 -1.25 25.01 -39.14
N GLU A 212 -1.51 26.28 -38.81
CA GLU A 212 -1.84 26.70 -37.44
C GLU A 212 -3.14 26.05 -36.94
N GLU A 213 -4.16 25.97 -37.79
CA GLU A 213 -5.43 25.29 -37.48
C GLU A 213 -5.23 23.79 -37.23
N ALA A 214 -4.40 23.11 -38.04
CA ALA A 214 -4.09 21.70 -37.85
C ALA A 214 -3.43 21.45 -36.48
N VAL A 215 -2.51 22.32 -36.06
CA VAL A 215 -1.85 22.24 -34.74
C VAL A 215 -2.89 22.37 -33.61
N GLU A 216 -3.85 23.29 -33.73
CA GLU A 216 -4.92 23.44 -32.75
C GLU A 216 -5.86 22.22 -32.67
N LEU A 217 -6.14 21.58 -33.81
CA LEU A 217 -7.00 20.40 -33.90
C LEU A 217 -6.32 19.17 -33.28
N VAL A 218 -5.02 18.97 -33.54
CA VAL A 218 -4.22 17.90 -32.91
C VAL A 218 -4.33 17.96 -31.39
N ALA A 219 -4.26 19.15 -30.79
CA ALA A 219 -4.36 19.31 -29.35
C ALA A 219 -5.75 18.98 -28.78
N LYS A 220 -6.79 18.99 -29.62
CA LYS A 220 -8.21 18.75 -29.26
C LYS A 220 -8.72 17.41 -29.79
N ALA A 221 -7.88 16.61 -30.45
CA ALA A 221 -8.28 15.39 -31.13
C ALA A 221 -8.92 14.40 -30.13
N PRO A 222 -10.11 13.84 -30.46
CA PRO A 222 -10.77 12.87 -29.61
C PRO A 222 -10.04 11.53 -29.62
N LYS A 223 -10.18 10.75 -28.55
CA LYS A 223 -9.75 9.35 -28.55
C LYS A 223 -10.76 8.50 -29.30
N LEU A 224 -10.34 7.95 -30.42
CA LEU A 224 -11.15 7.06 -31.26
C LEU A 224 -10.96 5.60 -30.84
N THR A 225 -12.01 4.80 -31.02
CA THR A 225 -11.89 3.34 -30.99
C THR A 225 -11.18 2.82 -32.24
N PRO A 226 -10.62 1.60 -32.23
CA PRO A 226 -9.96 1.03 -33.42
C PRO A 226 -10.88 0.94 -34.64
N LEU A 227 -12.18 0.70 -34.44
CA LEU A 227 -13.15 0.62 -35.53
C LEU A 227 -13.44 2.01 -36.11
N GLU A 228 -13.70 3.01 -35.26
CA GLU A 228 -13.92 4.39 -35.70
C GLU A 228 -12.68 4.96 -36.40
N ALA A 229 -11.48 4.65 -35.91
CA ALA A 229 -10.24 5.06 -36.57
C ALA A 229 -10.11 4.42 -37.95
N SER A 230 -10.37 3.11 -38.07
CA SER A 230 -10.32 2.41 -39.36
C SER A 230 -11.34 2.95 -40.36
N ASP A 231 -12.58 3.20 -39.93
CA ASP A 231 -13.63 3.73 -40.80
C ASP A 231 -13.25 5.13 -41.35
N LEU A 232 -12.67 5.99 -40.50
CA LEU A 232 -12.19 7.31 -40.91
C LEU A 232 -10.92 7.24 -41.77
N GLU A 233 -10.01 6.29 -41.50
CA GLU A 233 -8.81 6.06 -42.31
C GLU A 233 -9.19 5.64 -43.74
N ASP A 234 -10.19 4.78 -43.89
CA ASP A 234 -10.74 4.37 -45.18
C ASP A 234 -11.38 5.58 -45.91
N GLU A 235 -12.18 6.39 -45.21
CA GLU A 235 -12.82 7.58 -45.80
C GLU A 235 -11.78 8.61 -46.31
N LEU A 236 -10.74 8.89 -45.52
CA LEU A 236 -9.64 9.74 -45.95
C LEU A 236 -8.80 9.11 -47.07
N GLY A 237 -8.62 7.79 -47.03
CA GLY A 237 -7.95 7.03 -48.09
C GLY A 237 -8.64 7.20 -49.43
N ASP A 238 -9.97 7.02 -49.47
CA ASP A 238 -10.80 7.23 -50.66
C ASP A 238 -10.67 8.67 -51.17
N TRP A 239 -10.68 9.67 -50.26
CA TRP A 239 -10.49 11.06 -50.65
C TRP A 239 -9.12 11.31 -51.30
N PHE A 240 -8.04 10.74 -50.75
CA PHE A 240 -6.71 10.88 -51.34
C PHE A 240 -6.61 10.23 -52.72
N ASP A 241 -7.24 9.07 -52.91
CA ASP A 241 -7.28 8.37 -54.19
C ASP A 241 -8.08 9.14 -55.25
N ASP A 242 -9.22 9.73 -54.88
CA ASP A 242 -10.04 10.58 -55.75
C ASP A 242 -9.30 11.85 -56.24
N HIS A 243 -8.28 12.29 -55.50
CA HIS A 243 -7.44 13.46 -55.80
C HIS A 243 -6.06 13.09 -56.38
N ASP A 244 -5.86 11.84 -56.81
CA ASP A 244 -4.60 11.33 -57.39
C ASP A 244 -3.36 11.50 -56.46
N ILE A 245 -3.57 11.50 -55.13
CA ILE A 245 -2.48 11.65 -54.15
C ILE A 245 -1.80 10.30 -53.90
N ALA A 246 -0.56 10.17 -54.36
CA ALA A 246 0.19 8.93 -54.24
C ALA A 246 0.43 8.52 -52.77
N GLY A 247 0.04 7.28 -52.41
CA GLY A 247 0.25 6.75 -51.06
C GLY A 247 -0.66 7.38 -50.02
N GLY A 248 -1.91 7.72 -50.38
CA GLY A 248 -2.92 8.24 -49.44
C GLY A 248 -3.13 7.36 -48.22
N TRP A 249 -3.09 6.04 -48.38
CA TRP A 249 -3.18 5.07 -47.28
C TRP A 249 -2.08 5.21 -46.20
N ASP A 250 -0.88 5.70 -46.57
CA ASP A 250 0.20 5.99 -45.60
C ASP A 250 -0.05 7.33 -44.85
N LEU A 251 -0.83 8.23 -45.45
CA LEU A 251 -1.13 9.56 -44.91
C LEU A 251 -2.34 9.51 -43.97
N ALA A 252 -3.39 8.79 -44.35
CA ALA A 252 -4.68 8.78 -43.65
C ALA A 252 -4.58 8.56 -42.13
N PRO A 253 -3.80 7.59 -41.60
CA PRO A 253 -3.67 7.39 -40.15
C PRO A 253 -3.18 8.64 -39.41
N THR A 254 -2.30 9.44 -40.04
CA THR A 254 -1.73 10.64 -39.43
C THR A 254 -2.77 11.76 -39.32
N PHE A 255 -3.60 11.93 -40.35
CA PHE A 255 -4.67 12.92 -40.36
C PHE A 255 -5.81 12.53 -39.41
N VAL A 256 -6.20 11.24 -39.37
CA VAL A 256 -7.21 10.74 -38.42
C VAL A 256 -6.75 10.92 -36.98
N GLN A 257 -5.50 10.54 -36.66
CA GLN A 257 -4.95 10.71 -35.32
C GLN A 257 -4.91 12.20 -34.88
N ALA A 258 -4.82 13.11 -35.84
CA ALA A 258 -4.85 14.55 -35.64
C ALA A 258 -6.26 15.15 -35.54
N GLY A 259 -7.31 14.36 -35.77
CA GLY A 259 -8.69 14.83 -35.83
C GLY A 259 -8.99 15.66 -37.08
N LEU A 260 -8.25 15.45 -38.17
CA LEU A 260 -8.46 16.10 -39.46
C LEU A 260 -9.30 15.20 -40.35
N ASP A 261 -10.48 15.67 -40.74
CA ASP A 261 -11.46 14.92 -41.53
C ASP A 261 -11.46 15.35 -43.01
N VAL A 262 -12.32 14.71 -43.81
CA VAL A 262 -12.53 15.04 -45.22
C VAL A 262 -12.94 16.50 -45.40
N ALA A 263 -13.79 17.04 -44.52
CA ALA A 263 -14.23 18.44 -44.61
C ALA A 263 -13.06 19.42 -44.45
N TRP A 264 -12.08 19.08 -43.61
CA TRP A 264 -10.84 19.84 -43.50
C TRP A 264 -9.96 19.70 -44.75
N LEU A 265 -9.87 18.51 -45.35
CA LEU A 265 -9.13 18.29 -46.60
C LEU A 265 -9.73 19.05 -47.80
N GLU A 266 -11.05 19.10 -47.91
CA GLU A 266 -11.78 19.93 -48.90
C GLU A 266 -11.43 21.42 -48.75
N LYS A 267 -11.25 21.89 -47.51
CA LYS A 267 -10.78 23.26 -47.24
C LYS A 267 -9.36 23.47 -47.76
N VAL A 268 -8.48 22.48 -47.60
CA VAL A 268 -7.12 22.53 -48.16
C VAL A 268 -7.17 22.61 -49.68
N ASP A 269 -7.97 21.76 -50.34
CA ASP A 269 -8.13 21.76 -51.80
C ASP A 269 -8.61 23.13 -52.31
N SER A 270 -9.66 23.68 -51.68
CA SER A 270 -10.18 25.00 -52.05
C SER A 270 -9.20 26.17 -51.85
N THR A 271 -8.11 25.95 -51.11
CA THR A 271 -7.08 26.96 -50.83
C THR A 271 -5.94 26.94 -51.85
N VAL A 272 -5.81 25.85 -52.61
CA VAL A 272 -4.73 25.66 -53.59
C VAL A 272 -5.27 25.92 -54.99
N ASP A 273 -4.81 26.99 -55.64
CA ASP A 273 -5.31 27.40 -56.97
C ASP A 273 -4.91 26.45 -58.12
N ASP A 274 -3.84 25.66 -57.95
CA ASP A 274 -3.31 24.71 -58.94
C ASP A 274 -3.40 23.27 -58.41
N PRO A 275 -4.22 22.38 -59.01
CA PRO A 275 -4.34 20.98 -58.60
C PRO A 275 -2.99 20.24 -58.54
N ALA A 276 -2.00 20.63 -59.36
CA ALA A 276 -0.67 20.03 -59.34
C ALA A 276 0.12 20.35 -58.04
N MET A 277 -0.32 21.34 -57.25
CA MET A 277 0.29 21.71 -55.97
C MET A 277 -0.38 21.05 -54.77
N LEU A 278 -1.57 20.45 -54.93
CA LEU A 278 -2.36 19.86 -53.84
C LEU A 278 -1.57 18.78 -53.09
N GLU A 279 -0.98 17.82 -53.80
CA GLU A 279 -0.15 16.77 -53.19
C GLU A 279 1.00 17.39 -52.37
N GLY A 280 1.63 18.44 -52.88
CA GLY A 280 2.69 19.16 -52.19
C GLY A 280 2.23 19.80 -50.89
N ALA A 281 1.05 20.43 -50.90
CA ALA A 281 0.41 21.04 -49.75
C ALA A 281 0.00 20.00 -48.70
N ILE A 282 -0.70 18.94 -49.10
CA ILE A 282 -1.10 17.83 -48.23
C ILE A 282 0.12 17.21 -47.55
N ARG A 283 1.17 16.91 -48.33
CA ARG A 283 2.40 16.38 -47.75
C ARG A 283 3.02 17.36 -46.77
N TRP A 284 3.04 18.66 -47.06
CA TRP A 284 3.56 19.68 -46.16
C TRP A 284 2.78 19.76 -44.83
N LEU A 285 1.45 19.74 -44.90
CA LEU A 285 0.59 19.71 -43.71
C LEU A 285 0.83 18.43 -42.91
N ASN A 286 0.94 17.28 -43.58
CA ASN A 286 1.29 16.00 -42.95
C ASN A 286 2.62 16.06 -42.17
N TYR A 287 3.66 16.73 -42.71
CA TYR A 287 4.92 16.92 -41.97
C TYR A 287 4.70 17.65 -40.65
N THR A 288 3.85 18.67 -40.65
CA THR A 288 3.57 19.45 -39.44
C THR A 288 2.81 18.62 -38.43
N VAL A 289 1.73 17.99 -38.88
CA VAL A 289 0.88 17.15 -38.03
C VAL A 289 1.70 16.03 -37.37
N GLU A 290 2.49 15.30 -38.14
CA GLU A 290 3.34 14.23 -37.63
C GLU A 290 4.39 14.75 -36.63
N THR A 291 4.91 15.97 -36.86
CA THR A 291 5.86 16.62 -35.93
C THR A 291 5.19 16.93 -34.59
N GLU A 292 3.96 17.47 -34.61
CA GLU A 292 3.19 17.75 -33.39
C GLU A 292 2.80 16.47 -32.65
N LEU A 293 2.38 15.42 -33.36
CA LEU A 293 2.08 14.11 -32.77
C LEU A 293 3.30 13.51 -32.06
N LEU A 294 4.48 13.56 -32.68
CA LEU A 294 5.73 13.11 -32.06
C LEU A 294 6.10 13.95 -30.82
N MET A 295 5.91 15.27 -30.89
CA MET A 295 6.14 16.16 -29.74
C MET A 295 5.22 15.82 -28.56
N ASN A 296 3.94 15.55 -28.82
CA ASN A 296 2.99 15.10 -27.82
C ASN A 296 3.39 13.73 -27.24
N GLU A 297 3.80 12.77 -28.06
CA GLU A 297 4.27 11.45 -27.59
C GLU A 297 5.48 11.58 -26.65
N ILE A 298 6.43 12.46 -26.96
CA ILE A 298 7.58 12.76 -26.11
C ILE A 298 7.14 13.38 -24.78
N ALA A 299 6.24 14.37 -24.83
CA ALA A 299 5.74 15.06 -23.64
C ALA A 299 5.00 14.09 -22.71
N ASP A 300 4.11 13.26 -23.26
CA ASP A 300 3.36 12.24 -22.52
C ASP A 300 4.28 11.19 -21.91
N SER A 301 5.23 10.67 -22.70
CA SER A 301 6.18 9.68 -22.24
C SER A 301 7.08 10.21 -21.12
N THR A 302 7.55 11.45 -21.24
CA THR A 302 8.37 12.12 -20.21
C THR A 302 7.55 12.40 -18.95
N THR A 303 6.30 12.82 -19.11
CA THR A 303 5.37 13.03 -17.99
C THR A 303 5.14 11.72 -17.24
N ARG A 304 4.87 10.62 -17.96
CA ARG A 304 4.74 9.28 -17.35
C ARG A 304 5.99 8.87 -16.57
N VAL A 305 7.19 9.07 -17.13
CA VAL A 305 8.45 8.81 -16.42
C VAL A 305 8.53 9.64 -15.14
N SER A 306 8.20 10.93 -15.20
CA SER A 306 8.21 11.82 -14.03
C SER A 306 7.24 11.35 -12.95
N THR A 307 6.01 10.97 -13.33
CA THR A 307 5.00 10.43 -12.41
C THR A 307 5.47 9.14 -11.74
N LEU A 308 6.03 8.19 -12.50
CA LEU A 308 6.54 6.92 -11.97
C LEU A 308 7.72 7.14 -11.01
N VAL A 309 8.67 8.01 -11.37
CA VAL A 309 9.80 8.35 -10.50
C VAL A 309 9.32 9.08 -9.24
N GLY A 310 8.32 9.96 -9.35
CA GLY A 310 7.67 10.64 -8.23
C GLY A 310 7.04 9.65 -7.26
N ALA A 311 6.22 8.73 -7.77
CA ALA A 311 5.58 7.67 -6.98
C ALA A 311 6.62 6.77 -6.29
N ALA A 312 7.65 6.33 -7.02
CA ALA A 312 8.73 5.51 -6.46
C ALA A 312 9.53 6.25 -5.37
N LYS A 313 9.79 7.55 -5.56
CA LYS A 313 10.48 8.38 -4.57
C LYS A 313 9.63 8.58 -3.32
N GLN A 314 8.34 8.87 -3.46
CA GLN A 314 7.40 9.01 -2.35
C GLN A 314 7.31 7.70 -1.57
N TYR A 315 7.17 6.58 -2.26
CA TYR A 315 7.17 5.24 -1.67
C TYR A 315 8.46 4.97 -0.87
N SER A 316 9.64 5.23 -1.44
CA SER A 316 10.93 4.99 -0.78
C SER A 316 11.27 5.96 0.36
N GLN A 317 10.83 7.22 0.29
CA GLN A 317 11.08 8.23 1.33
C GLN A 317 10.14 8.07 2.54
N MET A 318 8.89 7.64 2.30
CA MET A 318 7.92 7.33 3.37
C MET A 318 8.28 6.06 4.16
N ASP A 319 9.17 5.23 3.61
CA ASP A 319 9.77 4.04 4.26
C ASP A 319 10.79 4.38 5.36
N ARG A 320 11.20 5.65 5.49
CA ARG A 320 12.23 6.10 6.46
C ARG A 320 11.69 6.83 7.70
N ALA A 321 10.44 7.29 7.69
CA ALA A 321 9.84 8.02 8.81
C ALA A 321 8.90 7.08 9.59
N PRO A 322 9.12 6.83 10.89
CA PRO A 322 8.36 5.82 11.61
C PRO A 322 6.87 6.21 11.73
N TYR A 323 6.51 7.44 12.06
CA TYR A 323 5.10 7.81 12.26
C TYR A 323 4.86 9.26 11.86
N GLN A 324 3.93 9.53 10.95
CA GLN A 324 3.65 10.87 10.45
C GLN A 324 2.18 11.03 10.03
N THR A 325 1.72 12.27 9.96
CA THR A 325 0.42 12.57 9.35
C THR A 325 0.50 12.35 7.85
N VAL A 326 -0.35 11.47 7.33
CA VAL A 326 -0.41 11.10 5.90
C VAL A 326 -1.80 11.28 5.34
N ASP A 327 -1.87 11.64 4.07
CA ASP A 327 -3.12 11.52 3.30
C ASP A 327 -3.23 10.10 2.74
N VAL A 328 -4.23 9.34 3.19
CA VAL A 328 -4.46 7.96 2.75
C VAL A 328 -4.74 7.89 1.25
N ARG A 329 -5.34 8.94 0.67
CA ARG A 329 -5.63 8.99 -0.78
C ARG A 329 -4.34 9.05 -1.60
N GLU A 330 -3.36 9.82 -1.14
CA GLU A 330 -2.04 9.88 -1.80
C GLU A 330 -1.30 8.53 -1.72
N LEU A 331 -1.42 7.82 -0.59
CA LEU A 331 -0.84 6.48 -0.42
C LEU A 331 -1.49 5.45 -1.36
N LEU A 332 -2.82 5.48 -1.46
CA LEU A 332 -3.58 4.62 -2.37
C LEU A 332 -3.24 4.93 -3.84
N ASP A 333 -3.19 6.20 -4.21
CA ASP A 333 -2.83 6.62 -5.57
C ASP A 333 -1.41 6.20 -5.95
N SER A 334 -0.46 6.41 -5.05
CA SER A 334 0.92 5.96 -5.25
C SER A 334 0.99 4.45 -5.43
N THR A 335 0.24 3.69 -4.64
CA THR A 335 0.21 2.23 -4.73
C THR A 335 -0.43 1.75 -6.03
N LEU A 336 -1.54 2.36 -6.47
CA LEU A 336 -2.21 2.05 -7.74
C LEU A 336 -1.29 2.32 -8.94
N VAL A 337 -0.58 3.45 -8.94
CA VAL A 337 0.40 3.76 -9.99
C VAL A 337 1.51 2.71 -10.02
N MET A 338 2.04 2.31 -8.86
CA MET A 338 3.11 1.30 -8.75
C MET A 338 2.66 -0.11 -9.18
N LEU A 339 1.37 -0.41 -9.11
CA LEU A 339 0.80 -1.70 -9.49
C LEU A 339 0.17 -1.70 -10.89
N GLY A 340 0.32 -0.61 -11.66
CA GLY A 340 -0.36 -0.41 -12.94
C GLY A 340 -0.25 -1.59 -13.92
N ARG A 341 0.95 -2.15 -14.12
CA ARG A 341 1.11 -3.33 -14.98
C ARG A 341 0.46 -4.60 -14.45
N LYS A 342 0.43 -4.80 -13.13
CA LYS A 342 -0.25 -5.97 -12.55
C LYS A 342 -1.75 -5.85 -12.73
N ILE A 343 -2.29 -4.65 -12.52
CA ILE A 343 -3.71 -4.33 -12.73
C ILE A 343 -4.10 -4.62 -14.19
N GLY A 344 -3.22 -4.32 -15.16
CA GLY A 344 -3.46 -4.64 -16.56
C GLY A 344 -4.67 -3.89 -17.12
N ASP A 345 -5.61 -4.62 -17.71
CA ASP A 345 -6.82 -4.07 -18.35
C ASP A 345 -8.03 -3.97 -17.40
N VAL A 346 -7.85 -4.27 -16.11
CA VAL A 346 -8.89 -4.12 -15.08
C VAL A 346 -9.29 -2.65 -14.95
N GLU A 347 -10.59 -2.36 -14.95
CA GLU A 347 -11.10 -1.00 -14.76
C GLU A 347 -10.84 -0.53 -13.32
N VAL A 348 -10.11 0.58 -13.16
CA VAL A 348 -9.84 1.16 -11.82
C VAL A 348 -10.77 2.34 -11.55
N VAL A 349 -11.70 2.16 -10.61
CA VAL A 349 -12.62 3.20 -10.17
C VAL A 349 -12.16 3.79 -8.84
N LYS A 350 -11.85 5.08 -8.83
CA LYS A 350 -11.46 5.82 -7.61
C LYS A 350 -12.65 6.61 -7.07
N ASP A 351 -13.10 6.23 -5.89
CA ASP A 351 -14.24 6.85 -5.20
C ASP A 351 -13.78 7.44 -3.87
N TYR A 352 -13.03 8.55 -3.95
CA TYR A 352 -12.45 9.19 -2.78
C TYR A 352 -13.37 10.28 -2.23
N ASP A 353 -13.67 10.17 -0.94
CA ASP A 353 -14.38 11.21 -0.22
C ASP A 353 -13.43 12.37 0.11
N ALA A 354 -13.80 13.57 -0.34
CA ALA A 354 -13.05 14.79 -0.08
C ALA A 354 -12.98 15.15 1.42
N ALA A 355 -13.96 14.69 2.21
CA ALA A 355 -14.05 14.94 3.65
C ALA A 355 -13.12 14.07 4.50
N VAL A 356 -12.40 13.12 3.90
CA VAL A 356 -11.38 12.30 4.58
C VAL A 356 -10.18 13.18 4.95
N PRO A 357 -9.88 13.35 6.25
CA PRO A 357 -8.73 14.12 6.68
C PRO A 357 -7.45 13.28 6.62
N PRO A 358 -6.26 13.92 6.61
CA PRO A 358 -5.00 13.24 6.87
C PRO A 358 -5.00 12.58 8.26
N ILE A 359 -4.40 11.40 8.38
CA ILE A 359 -4.36 10.60 9.62
C ILE A 359 -2.92 10.34 10.06
N PRO A 360 -2.64 10.20 11.36
CA PRO A 360 -1.32 9.79 11.85
C PRO A 360 -1.11 8.28 11.63
N ALA A 361 -0.11 7.90 10.82
CA ALA A 361 0.13 6.51 10.48
C ALA A 361 1.60 6.17 10.14
N TYR A 362 1.91 4.87 10.14
CA TYR A 362 3.14 4.31 9.59
C TYR A 362 2.96 4.14 8.07
N ALA A 363 3.32 5.16 7.30
CA ALA A 363 3.07 5.24 5.86
C ALA A 363 3.50 3.99 5.06
N ALA A 364 4.70 3.49 5.35
CA ALA A 364 5.26 2.33 4.67
C ALA A 364 4.48 1.04 4.93
N GLU A 365 3.99 0.89 6.15
CA GLU A 365 3.24 -0.28 6.57
C GLU A 365 1.83 -0.24 5.97
N LEU A 366 1.21 0.95 5.89
CA LEU A 366 -0.04 1.12 5.15
C LEU A 366 0.14 0.83 3.65
N ASN A 367 1.23 1.29 3.03
CA ASN A 367 1.53 0.94 1.63
C ASN A 367 1.70 -0.57 1.44
N GLN A 368 2.28 -1.27 2.40
CA GLN A 368 2.34 -2.74 2.39
C GLN A 368 0.94 -3.36 2.47
N VAL A 369 0.06 -2.82 3.33
CA VAL A 369 -1.36 -3.26 3.39
C VAL A 369 -2.05 -3.06 2.05
N TRP A 370 -1.96 -1.87 1.46
CA TRP A 370 -2.58 -1.54 0.17
C TRP A 370 -2.04 -2.42 -0.94
N THR A 371 -0.73 -2.61 -1.00
CA THR A 371 -0.07 -3.47 -1.99
C THR A 371 -0.63 -4.89 -1.91
N ASN A 372 -0.73 -5.46 -0.71
CA ASN A 372 -1.25 -6.82 -0.53
C ASN A 372 -2.73 -6.94 -0.90
N LEU A 373 -3.56 -5.97 -0.49
CA LEU A 373 -5.00 -6.02 -0.76
C LEU A 373 -5.29 -5.84 -2.26
N ILE A 374 -4.62 -4.89 -2.90
CA ILE A 374 -4.79 -4.62 -4.35
C ILE A 374 -4.23 -5.78 -5.17
N ASP A 375 -3.05 -6.32 -4.83
CA ASP A 375 -2.47 -7.47 -5.55
C ASP A 375 -3.36 -8.72 -5.44
N ASN A 376 -3.99 -8.94 -4.28
CA ASN A 376 -4.95 -10.03 -4.11
C ASN A 376 -6.23 -9.82 -4.94
N ALA A 377 -6.78 -8.60 -4.94
CA ALA A 377 -7.95 -8.25 -5.74
C ALA A 377 -7.69 -8.46 -7.24
N VAL A 378 -6.58 -7.94 -7.74
CA VAL A 378 -6.16 -8.07 -9.15
C VAL A 378 -5.97 -9.55 -9.55
N GLN A 379 -5.31 -10.34 -8.70
CA GLN A 379 -5.12 -11.76 -8.96
C GLN A 379 -6.42 -12.56 -8.93
N ALA A 380 -7.39 -12.18 -8.09
CA ALA A 380 -8.69 -12.83 -8.04
C ALA A 380 -9.50 -12.60 -9.32
N MET A 381 -9.31 -11.46 -9.98
CA MET A 381 -10.00 -11.09 -11.24
C MET A 381 -9.36 -11.69 -12.50
N ASP A 382 -8.15 -12.25 -12.42
CA ASP A 382 -7.43 -12.84 -13.55
C ASP A 382 -7.37 -11.94 -14.81
N GLY A 383 -7.28 -10.63 -14.61
CA GLY A 383 -7.17 -9.63 -15.67
C GLY A 383 -8.50 -9.07 -16.22
N GLU A 384 -9.66 -9.56 -15.77
CA GLU A 384 -10.98 -9.07 -16.20
C GLU A 384 -11.83 -8.63 -15.00
N GLY A 385 -12.35 -7.39 -15.04
CA GLY A 385 -13.25 -6.88 -14.01
C GLY A 385 -13.01 -5.42 -13.64
N ALA A 386 -13.52 -5.03 -12.47
CA ALA A 386 -13.36 -3.69 -11.93
C ALA A 386 -12.78 -3.70 -10.50
N LEU A 387 -11.70 -2.96 -10.30
CA LEU A 387 -11.13 -2.62 -9.00
C LEU A 387 -11.68 -1.27 -8.55
N THR A 388 -12.50 -1.25 -7.51
CA THR A 388 -12.96 0.02 -6.90
C THR A 388 -12.20 0.29 -5.60
N VAL A 389 -11.53 1.44 -5.52
CA VAL A 389 -10.91 1.93 -4.28
C VAL A 389 -11.75 3.07 -3.75
N ARG A 390 -12.36 2.86 -2.59
CA ARG A 390 -13.25 3.84 -1.95
C ARG A 390 -12.66 4.32 -0.64
N THR A 391 -12.75 5.62 -0.38
CA THR A 391 -12.51 6.17 0.94
C THR A 391 -13.75 6.90 1.44
N ARG A 392 -14.06 6.75 2.72
CA ARG A 392 -15.16 7.43 3.39
C ARG A 392 -14.71 7.88 4.76
N ARG A 393 -15.18 9.05 5.18
CA ARG A 393 -15.16 9.40 6.59
C ARG A 393 -16.34 8.70 7.27
N ASP A 394 -16.06 7.86 8.25
CA ASP A 394 -17.04 7.21 9.11
C ASP A 394 -16.80 7.68 10.54
N HIS A 395 -17.54 8.71 10.97
CA HIS A 395 -17.37 9.35 12.28
C HIS A 395 -15.91 9.77 12.58
N ASP A 396 -15.29 9.09 13.53
CA ASP A 396 -13.94 9.23 14.06
C ASP A 396 -12.93 8.30 13.36
N GLN A 397 -13.35 7.62 12.30
CA GLN A 397 -12.54 6.69 11.51
C GLN A 397 -12.56 7.05 10.02
N VAL A 398 -11.49 6.71 9.32
CA VAL A 398 -11.42 6.61 7.87
C VAL A 398 -11.70 5.17 7.51
N GLN A 399 -12.76 4.95 6.73
CA GLN A 399 -13.03 3.67 6.11
C GLN A 399 -12.44 3.67 4.70
N ILE A 400 -11.63 2.66 4.40
CA ILE A 400 -11.05 2.39 3.09
C ILE A 400 -11.60 1.04 2.63
N GLU A 401 -12.17 1.00 1.43
CA GLU A 401 -12.65 -0.23 0.82
C GLU A 401 -11.83 -0.51 -0.44
N ILE A 402 -11.27 -1.72 -0.53
CA ILE A 402 -10.71 -2.28 -1.75
C ILE A 402 -11.71 -3.31 -2.25
N CYS A 403 -12.40 -3.01 -3.34
CA CYS A 403 -13.46 -3.83 -3.90
C CYS A 403 -13.06 -4.43 -5.24
N ASP A 404 -13.30 -5.73 -5.43
CA ASP A 404 -13.09 -6.43 -6.69
C ASP A 404 -14.32 -7.19 -7.14
N THR A 405 -14.43 -7.38 -8.46
CA THR A 405 -15.50 -8.17 -9.10
C THR A 405 -15.10 -9.61 -9.35
N GLY A 406 -14.14 -10.14 -8.58
CA GLY A 406 -13.64 -11.51 -8.70
C GLY A 406 -14.62 -12.56 -8.18
N PRO A 407 -14.22 -13.84 -8.14
CA PRO A 407 -15.08 -14.99 -7.81
C PRO A 407 -15.56 -15.02 -6.36
N GLY A 408 -15.01 -14.16 -5.49
CA GLY A 408 -15.39 -14.10 -4.09
C GLY A 408 -14.56 -14.97 -3.15
N VAL A 409 -14.80 -14.81 -1.85
CA VAL A 409 -14.28 -15.61 -0.76
C VAL A 409 -15.43 -16.43 -0.18
N PRO A 410 -15.36 -17.77 -0.22
CA PRO A 410 -16.36 -18.63 0.42
C PRO A 410 -16.51 -18.36 1.93
N ASP A 411 -17.75 -18.37 2.42
CA ASP A 411 -18.09 -18.06 3.82
C ASP A 411 -17.36 -18.95 4.83
N ASP A 412 -17.14 -20.22 4.49
CA ASP A 412 -16.48 -21.23 5.32
C ASP A 412 -14.99 -20.97 5.56
N ILE A 413 -14.37 -20.12 4.74
CA ILE A 413 -12.96 -19.73 4.88
C ILE A 413 -12.75 -18.26 5.23
N SER A 414 -13.80 -17.44 5.18
CA SER A 414 -13.76 -15.99 5.41
C SER A 414 -13.05 -15.57 6.70
N SER A 415 -13.23 -16.31 7.80
CA SER A 415 -12.56 -16.05 9.08
C SER A 415 -11.11 -16.51 9.12
N ARG A 416 -10.73 -17.44 8.23
CA ARG A 416 -9.42 -18.10 8.19
C ARG A 416 -8.44 -17.43 7.23
N ILE A 417 -8.92 -16.57 6.33
CA ILE A 417 -8.05 -15.87 5.36
C ILE A 417 -7.00 -14.95 6.01
N PHE A 418 -7.20 -14.58 7.28
CA PHE A 418 -6.26 -13.79 8.07
C PHE A 418 -5.32 -14.65 8.94
N GLU A 419 -5.46 -15.98 8.93
CA GLU A 419 -4.55 -16.88 9.65
C GLU A 419 -3.19 -16.94 8.93
N PRO A 420 -2.07 -16.92 9.66
CA PRO A 420 -0.75 -17.09 9.06
C PRO A 420 -0.65 -18.38 8.25
N PHE A 421 -0.03 -18.30 7.07
CA PHE A 421 0.17 -19.41 6.13
C PHE A 421 -1.10 -19.98 5.50
N PHE A 422 -2.27 -19.40 5.75
CA PHE A 422 -3.48 -19.78 5.06
C PHE A 422 -3.50 -19.21 3.63
N THR A 423 -3.66 -20.08 2.63
CA THR A 423 -3.78 -19.69 1.22
C THR A 423 -4.67 -20.65 0.47
N THR A 424 -5.50 -20.13 -0.43
CA THR A 424 -6.29 -20.93 -1.40
C THR A 424 -5.54 -21.12 -2.72
N LYS A 425 -4.36 -20.50 -2.87
CA LYS A 425 -3.55 -20.55 -4.10
C LYS A 425 -2.75 -21.87 -4.21
N PRO A 426 -2.41 -22.30 -5.43
CA PRO A 426 -1.54 -23.45 -5.67
C PRO A 426 -0.20 -23.36 -4.95
N VAL A 427 0.42 -24.52 -4.69
CA VAL A 427 1.72 -24.62 -3.99
C VAL A 427 2.80 -23.86 -4.77
N GLY A 428 3.34 -22.80 -4.16
CA GLY A 428 4.40 -21.97 -4.73
C GLY A 428 3.95 -20.58 -5.21
N GLU A 429 2.64 -20.30 -5.28
CA GLU A 429 2.09 -19.04 -5.80
C GLU A 429 1.60 -18.07 -4.72
N GLY A 430 1.65 -18.48 -3.45
CA GLY A 430 1.30 -17.61 -2.33
C GLY A 430 1.96 -18.06 -1.03
N THR A 431 2.53 -17.11 -0.27
CA THR A 431 3.12 -17.37 1.05
C THR A 431 2.06 -17.59 2.13
N GLY A 432 0.81 -17.17 1.89
CA GLY A 432 -0.26 -17.16 2.88
C GLY A 432 -0.04 -16.19 4.03
N LEU A 433 0.91 -15.25 3.88
CA LEU A 433 1.27 -14.28 4.93
C LEU A 433 0.73 -12.88 4.67
N GLY A 434 0.41 -12.53 3.41
CA GLY A 434 0.04 -11.16 3.04
C GLY A 434 -1.15 -10.59 3.81
N LEU A 435 -2.24 -11.36 3.95
CA LEU A 435 -3.44 -10.93 4.68
C LEU A 435 -3.26 -10.93 6.20
N ASP A 436 -2.51 -11.89 6.77
CA ASP A 436 -2.14 -11.90 8.19
C ASP A 436 -1.29 -10.66 8.54
N ILE A 437 -0.31 -10.33 7.70
CA ILE A 437 0.54 -9.14 7.88
C ILE A 437 -0.31 -7.88 7.79
N SER A 438 -1.19 -7.79 6.78
CA SER A 438 -2.10 -6.65 6.65
C SER A 438 -2.98 -6.50 7.89
N TRP A 439 -3.56 -7.60 8.39
CA TRP A 439 -4.36 -7.60 9.61
C TRP A 439 -3.55 -7.14 10.81
N ARG A 440 -2.33 -7.64 10.98
CA ARG A 440 -1.43 -7.28 12.08
C ARG A 440 -1.04 -5.79 12.02
N ILE A 441 -0.75 -5.26 10.84
CA ILE A 441 -0.44 -3.83 10.66
C ILE A 441 -1.64 -2.98 11.04
N ILE A 442 -2.83 -3.30 10.53
CA ILE A 442 -4.04 -2.51 10.79
C ILE A 442 -4.47 -2.62 12.25
N VAL A 443 -4.64 -3.85 12.76
CA VAL A 443 -5.21 -4.09 14.10
C VAL A 443 -4.18 -3.87 15.21
N LYS A 444 -2.95 -4.38 15.07
CA LYS A 444 -1.96 -4.30 16.16
C LYS A 444 -1.17 -3.00 16.18
N LYS A 445 -0.91 -2.37 15.03
CA LYS A 445 -0.11 -1.13 14.98
C LYS A 445 -0.95 0.13 14.84
N HIS A 446 -2.07 0.07 14.11
CA HIS A 446 -2.90 1.26 13.87
C HIS A 446 -4.20 1.27 14.66
N GLN A 447 -4.44 0.27 15.53
CA GLN A 447 -5.67 0.12 16.31
C GLN A 447 -6.94 0.21 15.45
N GLY A 448 -6.82 -0.23 14.20
CA GLY A 448 -7.90 -0.26 13.23
C GLY A 448 -8.64 -1.59 13.20
N ASP A 449 -9.53 -1.71 12.23
CA ASP A 449 -10.21 -2.96 11.88
C ASP A 449 -9.89 -3.33 10.44
N LEU A 450 -9.65 -4.61 10.18
CA LEU A 450 -9.60 -5.17 8.83
C LEU A 450 -10.60 -6.31 8.76
N SER A 451 -11.64 -6.11 7.96
CA SER A 451 -12.71 -7.07 7.73
C SER A 451 -12.91 -7.33 6.23
N VAL A 452 -13.57 -8.44 5.91
CA VAL A 452 -13.94 -8.80 4.54
C VAL A 452 -15.45 -8.99 4.46
N ARG A 453 -16.06 -8.54 3.37
CA ARG A 453 -17.42 -8.92 2.95
C ARG A 453 -17.34 -9.37 1.51
N SER A 454 -17.75 -10.60 1.24
CA SER A 454 -17.58 -11.15 -0.11
C SER A 454 -18.79 -11.93 -0.55
N VAL A 455 -19.22 -11.64 -1.76
CA VAL A 455 -20.05 -12.51 -2.60
C VAL A 455 -19.39 -12.60 -3.98
N PRO A 456 -19.66 -13.63 -4.78
CA PRO A 456 -19.15 -13.67 -6.15
C PRO A 456 -19.53 -12.41 -6.94
N GLY A 457 -18.53 -11.77 -7.55
CA GLY A 457 -18.69 -10.49 -8.26
C GLY A 457 -18.64 -9.23 -7.37
N ASP A 458 -18.52 -9.36 -6.04
CA ASP A 458 -18.37 -8.24 -5.12
C ASP A 458 -17.65 -8.68 -3.82
N THR A 459 -16.31 -8.61 -3.85
CA THR A 459 -15.46 -8.79 -2.66
C THR A 459 -14.98 -7.45 -2.18
N ARG A 460 -15.13 -7.17 -0.88
CA ARG A 460 -14.74 -5.93 -0.25
C ARG A 460 -13.86 -6.21 0.95
N PHE A 461 -12.59 -5.84 0.85
CA PHE A 461 -11.74 -5.69 2.01
C PHE A 461 -11.95 -4.29 2.59
N ILE A 462 -12.35 -4.23 3.85
CA ILE A 462 -12.73 -3.00 4.54
C ILE A 462 -11.72 -2.75 5.64
N VAL A 463 -10.93 -1.70 5.48
CA VAL A 463 -9.98 -1.20 6.46
C VAL A 463 -10.56 0.03 7.14
N ARG A 464 -10.59 0.03 8.47
CA ARG A 464 -10.97 1.19 9.28
C ARG A 464 -9.78 1.66 10.08
N LEU A 465 -9.44 2.94 9.95
CA LEU A 465 -8.32 3.58 10.64
C LEU A 465 -8.82 4.78 11.43
N PRO A 466 -8.42 4.97 12.69
CA PRO A 466 -8.84 6.14 13.46
C PRO A 466 -8.27 7.44 12.89
N ILE A 467 -9.11 8.49 12.80
CA ILE A 467 -8.74 9.84 12.31
C ILE A 467 -7.88 10.59 13.33
N GLN A 468 -8.21 10.43 14.60
CA GLN A 468 -7.43 10.89 15.74
C GLN A 468 -7.08 9.67 16.58
N PRO A 469 -5.90 9.61 17.24
CA PRO A 469 -5.70 8.65 18.31
C PRO A 469 -6.86 8.79 19.29
N ALA A 470 -7.48 7.67 19.66
CA ALA A 470 -8.79 7.65 20.30
C ALA A 470 -8.82 8.50 21.58
N THR A 471 -9.30 9.73 21.49
CA THR A 471 -9.55 10.55 22.69
C THR A 471 -10.85 10.03 23.30
N GLN A 472 -10.78 9.20 24.34
CA GLN A 472 -11.98 8.81 25.08
C GLN A 472 -12.08 9.56 26.41
N GLU A 473 -13.15 10.35 26.49
CA GLU A 473 -13.61 11.15 27.62
C GLU A 473 -13.73 10.30 28.89
N GLU A 474 -13.10 10.78 29.97
CA GLU A 474 -13.29 10.32 31.33
C GLU A 474 -14.78 10.46 31.72
N GLN A 475 -15.47 9.35 31.95
CA GLN A 475 -16.75 9.31 32.68
C GLN A 475 -16.70 8.29 33.81
#